data_AF-A0A255ID61-F1
#
_entry.id   AF-A0A255ID61-F1
#
_cell.length_a   1.000
_cell.length_b   1.000
_cell.length_c   1.000
_cell.angle_alpha   90.00
_cell.angle_beta   90.00
_cell.angle_gamma   90.00
#
_symmetry.space_group_name_H-M   'P 1'
#
loop_
_entity.id
_entity.type
_entity.pdbx_description
1 polymer ?
#
loop_
_entity_poly.entity_id
_entity_poly.type
_entity_poly.pdbx_seq_one_letter_code
_entity_poly.pdbx_strand_id
1 'polypeptide(L)'
;MSDTTTNRICKKCLLKDFPDAEYFTHLYEYINNLDEEIKVNEVEYERRLEICITCPDYYQGMCRVCGCFVELRAAIRENNCAAPKMKW
;
A
#
# COMPACT_ATOMS: atom_id res chain seq x y z
N MET A 1 16.30 -2.96 -32.94
CA MET A 1 14.92 -2.51 -32.68
C MET A 1 14.02 -3.71 -32.48
N SER A 2 13.68 -4.00 -31.22
CA SER A 2 12.42 -4.59 -30.73
C SER A 2 12.74 -5.24 -29.38
N ASP A 3 12.74 -4.40 -28.34
CA ASP A 3 12.67 -4.88 -26.96
C ASP A 3 11.33 -5.58 -26.80
N THR A 4 11.36 -6.91 -26.90
CA THR A 4 10.22 -7.78 -26.62
C THR A 4 9.78 -7.50 -25.19
N THR A 5 8.64 -6.83 -25.05
CA THR A 5 8.08 -6.44 -23.76
C THR A 5 7.69 -7.71 -23.02
N THR A 6 8.61 -8.24 -22.21
CA THR A 6 8.35 -9.38 -21.33
C THR A 6 7.31 -8.92 -20.33
N ASN A 7 6.04 -9.19 -20.62
CA ASN A 7 4.92 -8.94 -19.73
C ASN A 7 5.24 -9.66 -18.42
N ARG A 8 5.70 -8.91 -17.40
CA ARG A 8 6.00 -9.47 -16.09
C ARG A 8 4.65 -9.80 -15.44
N ILE A 9 4.13 -10.96 -15.78
CA ILE A 9 2.95 -11.52 -15.12
C ILE A 9 3.38 -11.77 -13.68
N CYS A 10 2.75 -11.07 -12.74
CA CYS A 10 2.92 -11.33 -11.31
C CYS A 10 2.52 -12.78 -11.05
N LYS A 11 3.51 -13.67 -10.98
CA LYS A 11 3.32 -15.07 -10.62
C LYS A 11 3.17 -15.13 -9.11
N LYS A 12 2.01 -14.67 -8.60
CA LYS A 12 1.54 -14.80 -7.21
C LYS A 12 2.59 -15.50 -6.33
N CYS A 13 3.48 -14.73 -5.71
CA CYS A 13 4.50 -15.28 -4.82
C CYS A 13 3.79 -15.70 -3.53
N LEU A 14 3.21 -16.91 -3.54
CA LEU A 14 2.46 -17.63 -2.50
C LEU A 14 2.02 -16.84 -1.25
N LEU A 15 0.84 -16.22 -1.40
CA LEU A 15 -0.19 -15.87 -0.40
C LEU A 15 -0.76 -17.12 0.33
N LYS A 16 0.06 -18.14 0.64
CA LYS A 16 -0.39 -19.54 0.45
C LYS A 16 -1.67 -20.00 1.17
N ASP A 17 -2.19 -19.24 2.13
CA ASP A 17 -3.35 -19.60 2.96
C ASP A 17 -4.46 -18.52 3.03
N PHE A 18 -4.42 -17.41 2.27
CA PHE A 18 -5.30 -16.22 2.48
C PHE A 18 -6.83 -16.53 2.51
N PRO A 19 -7.51 -16.40 3.67
CA PRO A 19 -8.93 -16.10 3.74
C PRO A 19 -9.07 -14.59 3.71
N ASP A 20 -9.66 -14.04 2.65
CA ASP A 20 -9.66 -12.61 2.30
C ASP A 20 -10.18 -11.64 3.39
N ALA A 21 -10.72 -12.11 4.51
CA ALA A 21 -11.17 -11.27 5.63
C ALA A 21 -10.16 -11.19 6.81
N GLU A 22 -9.49 -12.29 7.15
CA GLU A 22 -8.71 -12.39 8.40
C GLU A 22 -7.36 -11.63 8.29
N TYR A 23 -6.82 -11.54 7.07
CA TYR A 23 -5.57 -10.82 6.83
C TYR A 23 -5.70 -9.32 7.06
N PHE A 24 -6.82 -8.73 6.59
CA PHE A 24 -7.07 -7.33 6.84
C PHE A 24 -7.32 -7.06 8.32
N THR A 25 -7.93 -8.00 9.06
CA THR A 25 -8.10 -7.88 10.51
C THR A 25 -6.77 -7.63 11.23
N HIS A 26 -5.74 -8.45 10.97
CA HIS A 26 -4.44 -8.27 11.64
C HIS A 26 -3.72 -6.97 11.21
N LEU A 27 -3.90 -6.55 9.96
CA LEU A 27 -3.36 -5.27 9.48
C LEU A 27 -4.03 -4.09 10.18
N TYR A 28 -5.36 -4.11 10.28
CA TYR A 28 -6.15 -3.08 10.96
C TYR A 28 -5.83 -3.03 12.45
N GLU A 29 -5.73 -4.18 13.12
CA GLU A 29 -5.29 -4.26 14.52
C GLU A 29 -3.91 -3.63 14.70
N TYR A 30 -2.96 -3.95 13.81
CA TYR A 30 -1.63 -3.36 13.86
C TYR A 30 -1.68 -1.83 13.71
N ILE A 31 -2.39 -1.30 12.70
CA ILE A 31 -2.52 0.15 12.48
C ILE A 31 -3.22 0.82 13.67
N ASN A 32 -4.27 0.21 14.22
CA ASN A 32 -5.02 0.74 15.35
C ASN A 32 -4.16 0.83 16.61
N ASN A 33 -3.29 -0.15 16.83
CA ASN A 33 -2.38 -0.22 17.96
C ASN A 33 -1.10 0.63 17.82
N LEU A 34 -0.88 1.31 16.69
CA LEU A 34 0.21 2.27 16.57
C LEU A 34 -0.07 3.49 17.46
N ASP A 35 0.98 3.98 18.12
CA ASP A 35 0.93 5.23 18.88
C ASP A 35 0.50 6.41 17.99
N GLU A 36 -0.26 7.35 18.54
CA GLU A 36 -0.68 8.55 17.81
C GLU A 36 0.53 9.38 17.35
N GLU A 37 1.62 9.36 18.11
CA GLU A 37 2.89 9.97 17.74
C GLU A 37 3.60 9.27 16.57
N ILE A 38 3.11 8.15 16.07
CA ILE A 38 3.58 7.50 14.84
C ILE A 38 2.61 7.78 13.68
N LYS A 39 1.32 7.94 13.97
CA LYS A 39 0.27 8.10 12.96
C LYS A 39 0.11 9.53 12.47
N VAL A 40 -0.19 9.71 11.19
CA VAL A 40 -0.77 10.99 10.74
C VAL A 40 -2.18 11.16 11.31
N ASN A 41 -2.70 12.40 11.29
CA ASN A 41 -4.10 12.63 11.60
C ASN A 41 -5.01 11.99 10.53
N GLU A 42 -6.28 11.79 10.89
CA GLU A 42 -7.28 11.13 10.04
C GLU A 42 -7.46 11.81 8.68
N VAL A 43 -7.47 13.16 8.65
CA VAL A 43 -7.61 13.93 7.40
C VAL A 43 -6.46 13.66 6.43
N GLU A 44 -5.22 13.64 6.92
CA GLU A 44 -4.05 13.34 6.07
C GLU A 44 -4.01 11.85 5.70
N TYR A 45 -4.45 10.96 6.58
CA TYR A 45 -4.58 9.54 6.28
C TYR A 45 -5.53 9.29 5.11
N GLU A 46 -6.75 9.85 5.18
CA GLU A 46 -7.75 9.75 4.11
C GLU A 46 -7.24 10.36 2.81
N ARG A 47 -6.63 11.55 2.85
CA ARG A 47 -6.04 12.20 1.67
C ARG A 47 -5.00 11.31 0.98
N ARG A 48 -4.08 10.71 1.76
CA ARG A 48 -3.04 9.81 1.24
C ARG A 48 -3.67 8.55 0.63
N LEU A 49 -4.73 8.01 1.25
CA LEU A 49 -5.45 6.85 0.75
C LEU A 49 -6.18 7.12 -0.56
N GLU A 50 -6.90 8.23 -0.68
CA GLU A 50 -7.59 8.62 -1.92
C GLU A 50 -6.61 8.68 -3.11
N ILE A 51 -5.42 9.23 -2.87
CA ILE A 51 -4.35 9.28 -3.89
C ILE A 51 -3.85 7.87 -4.21
N CYS A 52 -3.73 6.98 -3.21
CA CYS A 52 -3.30 5.60 -3.42
C CYS A 52 -4.35 4.78 -4.20
N ILE A 53 -5.62 4.78 -3.82
CA ILE A 53 -6.66 3.94 -4.47
C ILE A 53 -6.91 4.33 -5.94
N THR A 54 -6.62 5.59 -6.29
CA THR A 54 -6.70 6.10 -7.68
C THR A 54 -5.37 6.00 -8.42
N CYS A 55 -4.30 5.56 -7.76
CA CYS A 55 -2.96 5.49 -8.34
C CYS A 55 -2.87 4.36 -9.39
N PRO A 56 -2.21 4.61 -10.55
CA PRO A 56 -1.91 3.55 -11.51
C PRO A 56 -1.12 2.40 -10.91
N ASP A 57 -0.36 2.61 -9.83
CA ASP A 57 0.45 1.57 -9.18
C ASP A 57 -0.29 0.82 -8.06
N TYR A 58 -1.56 1.15 -7.77
CA TYR A 58 -2.35 0.41 -6.80
C TYR A 58 -2.76 -0.96 -7.33
N TYR A 59 -2.67 -1.96 -6.47
CA TYR A 59 -3.07 -3.32 -6.78
C TYR A 59 -3.50 -4.06 -5.51
N GLN A 60 -4.80 -4.31 -5.35
CA GLN A 60 -5.39 -5.11 -4.26
C GLN A 60 -4.86 -4.73 -2.86
N GLY A 61 -4.93 -3.45 -2.52
CA GLY A 61 -4.46 -2.95 -1.21
C GLY A 61 -2.95 -2.69 -1.12
N MET A 62 -2.17 -3.01 -2.15
CA MET A 62 -0.71 -2.83 -2.18
C MET A 62 -0.26 -1.84 -3.25
N CYS A 63 0.88 -1.19 -3.01
CA CYS A 63 1.56 -0.35 -4.00
C CYS A 63 2.58 -1.17 -4.79
N ARG A 64 2.50 -1.16 -6.12
CA ARG A 64 3.44 -1.88 -7.01
C ARG A 64 4.84 -1.26 -7.09
N VAL A 65 5.02 -0.02 -6.63
CA VAL A 65 6.33 0.65 -6.59
C VAL A 65 7.17 0.16 -5.40
N CYS A 66 6.59 0.06 -4.20
CA CYS A 66 7.32 -0.32 -2.98
C CYS A 66 6.94 -1.68 -2.38
N GLY A 67 5.83 -2.27 -2.80
CA GLY A 67 5.32 -3.53 -2.26
C GLY A 67 4.63 -3.43 -0.90
N CYS A 68 4.42 -2.23 -0.34
CA CYS A 68 3.73 -2.04 0.94
C CYS A 68 2.21 -2.04 0.79
N PHE A 69 1.49 -2.41 1.86
CA PHE A 69 0.07 -2.08 2.01
C PHE A 69 -0.13 -0.58 2.06
N VAL A 70 -1.05 -0.07 1.24
CA VAL A 70 -1.27 1.39 1.11
C VAL A 70 -1.81 2.00 2.38
N GLU A 71 -2.65 1.26 3.12
CA GLU A 71 -3.23 1.66 4.40
C GLU A 71 -2.16 1.81 5.49
N LEU A 72 -1.33 0.78 5.70
CA LEU A 72 -0.24 0.92 6.65
C LEU A 72 0.74 2.03 6.26
N ARG A 73 1.12 2.12 4.98
CA ARG A 73 2.07 3.13 4.54
C ARG A 73 1.53 4.54 4.73
N ALA A 74 0.26 4.78 4.41
CA ALA A 74 -0.41 6.07 4.55
C ALA A 74 -0.54 6.50 6.01
N ALA A 75 -0.78 5.55 6.92
CA ALA A 75 -0.99 5.82 8.34
C ALA A 75 0.27 6.38 9.03
N ILE A 76 1.47 5.94 8.65
CA ILE A 76 2.72 6.34 9.32
C ILE A 76 3.17 7.74 8.87
N ARG A 77 3.46 8.64 9.82
CA ARG A 77 3.85 10.03 9.58
C ARG A 77 5.13 10.19 8.79
N GLU A 78 6.16 9.42 9.13
CA GLU A 78 7.49 9.47 8.49
C GLU A 78 7.50 8.88 7.07
N ASN A 79 6.41 8.21 6.66
CA ASN A 79 6.31 7.68 5.32
C ASN A 79 5.92 8.76 4.31
N ASN A 80 6.47 8.59 3.11
CA ASN A 80 6.12 9.35 1.92
C ASN A 80 5.70 8.40 0.79
N CYS A 81 5.04 8.93 -0.24
CA CYS A 81 4.77 8.17 -1.45
C CYS A 81 6.08 7.62 -2.06
N ALA A 82 6.10 6.35 -2.45
CA ALA A 82 7.30 5.72 -3.02
C ALA A 82 7.53 6.03 -4.51
N ALA A 83 6.59 6.72 -5.17
CA ALA A 83 6.74 7.09 -6.56
C ALA A 83 7.96 8.02 -6.75
N PRO A 84 8.68 7.94 -7.88
CA PRO A 84 9.85 8.79 -8.15
C PRO A 84 9.54 10.29 -7.99
N LYS A 85 8.33 10.70 -8.38
CA LYS A 85 7.74 11.96 -7.95
C LYS A 85 6.66 11.66 -6.92
N MET A 86 6.91 12.05 -5.68
CA MET A 86 5.97 11.86 -4.57
C MET A 86 4.61 12.46 -4.92
N LYS A 87 3.55 11.66 -4.75
CA LYS A 87 2.17 12.08 -4.98
C LYS A 87 1.50 12.61 -3.70
N TRP A 88 2.07 12.25 -2.56
CA TRP A 88 1.72 12.69 -1.21
C TRP A 88 2.93 12.53 -0.30
#